data_AF-A0A1X9PEQ2-F1
#
_entry.id   AF-A0A1X9PEQ2-F1
#
_cell.length_a   1.000
_cell.length_b   1.000
_cell.length_c   1.000
_cell.angle_alpha   90.00
_cell.angle_beta   90.00
_cell.angle_gamma   90.00
#
_symmetry.space_group_name_H-M   'P 1'
#
loop_
_entity.id
_entity.type
_entity.pdbx_description
1 polymer ?
#
loop_
_entity_poly.entity_id
_entity_poly.type
_entity_poly.pdbx_seq_one_letter_code
_entity_poly.pdbx_strand_id
1 'polypeptide(L)'
;MNKFKRRFRKSKRSFRRRLPPVQSRDGISYRNMSLISRFISQQGKILSRRVNKVSLKQQRLITIAIKQARILSLIPFLNNEKLVKMKRAESTDRTKNFRTRKKKKKK
;
A
#
# COMPACT_ATOMS: atom_id res chain seq x y z
N MET A 1 36.31 -47.28 8.89
CA MET A 1 35.11 -46.52 8.45
C MET A 1 34.87 -45.37 9.42
N ASN A 2 35.17 -44.11 9.06
CA ASN A 2 34.78 -42.95 9.86
C ASN A 2 34.33 -41.80 8.95
N LYS A 3 33.04 -41.81 8.59
CA LYS A 3 32.39 -40.71 7.84
C LYS A 3 32.03 -39.60 8.82
N PHE A 4 33.01 -38.77 9.21
CA PHE A 4 32.72 -37.51 9.88
C PHE A 4 31.95 -36.61 8.91
N LYS A 5 30.61 -36.57 9.06
CA LYS A 5 29.74 -35.65 8.34
C LYS A 5 30.15 -34.22 8.71
N ARG A 6 30.89 -33.57 7.83
CA ARG A 6 31.18 -32.12 7.91
C ARG A 6 29.84 -31.39 8.08
N ARG A 7 29.61 -30.84 9.27
CA ARG A 7 28.46 -29.96 9.52
C ARG A 7 28.63 -28.76 8.59
N PHE A 8 27.80 -28.65 7.55
CA PHE A 8 27.75 -27.48 6.68
C PHE A 8 27.52 -26.25 7.56
N ARG A 9 28.59 -25.51 7.89
CA ARG A 9 28.51 -24.22 8.56
C ARG A 9 28.01 -23.22 7.52
N LYS A 10 26.69 -23.14 7.36
CA LYS A 10 26.07 -22.06 6.59
C LYS A 10 26.55 -20.75 7.21
N SER A 11 27.25 -19.94 6.42
CA SER A 11 27.63 -18.59 6.85
C SER A 11 26.36 -17.88 7.29
N LYS A 12 26.37 -17.28 8.48
CA LYS A 12 25.25 -16.48 8.98
C LYS A 12 25.14 -15.28 8.04
N ARG A 13 24.42 -15.43 6.93
CA ARG A 13 24.14 -14.36 5.99
C ARG A 13 23.55 -13.25 6.84
N SER A 14 24.30 -12.16 7.00
CA SER A 14 23.87 -11.04 7.83
C SER A 14 22.54 -10.59 7.23
N PHE A 15 21.44 -10.89 7.90
CA PHE A 15 20.16 -10.29 7.59
C PHE A 15 20.37 -8.80 7.84
N ARG A 16 20.79 -8.04 6.82
CA ARG A 16 20.77 -6.59 6.84
C ARG A 16 19.31 -6.22 7.00
N ARG A 17 18.85 -6.17 8.25
CA ARG A 17 17.52 -5.69 8.62
C ARG A 17 17.53 -4.22 8.22
N ARG A 18 16.96 -3.91 7.06
CA ARG A 18 16.71 -2.53 6.67
C ARG A 18 15.89 -1.91 7.81
N LEU A 19 16.32 -0.74 8.27
CA LEU A 19 15.62 0.00 9.31
C LEU A 19 14.16 0.22 8.88
N PRO A 20 13.20 0.11 9.82
CA PRO A 20 11.80 0.33 9.50
C PRO A 20 11.60 1.74 8.94
N PRO A 21 10.76 1.93 7.91
CA PRO A 21 10.50 3.25 7.33
C PRO A 21 9.84 4.25 8.29
N VAL A 22 9.24 3.75 9.38
CA VAL A 22 8.48 4.55 10.35
C VAL A 22 9.34 4.79 11.59
N GLN A 23 9.74 6.04 11.78
CA GLN A 23 10.30 6.53 13.04
C GLN A 23 9.15 6.87 13.99
N SER A 24 9.24 6.40 15.23
CA SER A 24 8.19 6.42 16.27
C SER A 24 7.76 7.80 16.78
N ARG A 25 8.12 8.90 16.11
CA ARG A 25 7.88 10.27 16.60
C ARG A 25 6.43 10.72 16.45
N ASP A 26 5.76 10.31 15.37
CA ASP A 26 4.35 10.63 15.17
C ASP A 26 3.48 9.46 15.61
N GLY A 27 2.64 9.69 16.62
CA GLY A 27 1.68 8.70 17.11
C GLY A 27 0.81 8.17 15.96
N ILE A 28 0.75 6.84 15.84
CA ILE A 28 -0.07 6.17 14.82
C ILE A 28 -1.53 6.30 15.23
N SER A 29 -2.25 7.24 14.62
CA SER A 29 -3.65 7.55 14.93
C SER A 29 -4.52 7.51 13.68
N TYR A 30 -5.82 7.24 13.85
CA TYR A 30 -6.81 7.17 12.76
C TYR A 30 -6.99 8.51 12.02
N ARG A 31 -6.61 9.62 12.64
CA ARG A 31 -6.69 10.99 12.07
C ARG A 31 -5.65 11.23 10.99
N ASN A 32 -4.52 10.53 11.04
CA ASN A 32 -3.39 10.75 10.13
C ASN A 32 -3.56 9.94 8.83
N MET A 33 -4.43 10.41 7.93
CA MET A 33 -4.75 9.72 6.68
C MET A 33 -3.52 9.50 5.77
N SER A 34 -2.56 10.42 5.78
CA SER A 34 -1.32 10.34 4.97
C SER A 34 -0.39 9.20 5.36
N LEU A 35 -0.42 8.80 6.64
CA LEU A 35 0.32 7.64 7.13
C LEU A 35 -0.45 6.36 6.86
N ILE A 36 -1.76 6.38 7.10
CA ILE A 36 -2.60 5.20 6.93
C ILE A 36 -2.68 4.76 5.47
N SER A 37 -2.77 5.70 4.54
CA SER A 37 -2.85 5.41 3.10
C SER A 37 -1.65 4.62 2.58
N ARG A 38 -0.47 4.72 3.22
CA ARG A 38 0.74 3.96 2.86
C ARG A 38 0.68 2.49 3.28
N PHE A 39 -0.16 2.15 4.25
CA PHE A 39 -0.27 0.79 4.81
C PHE A 39 -1.48 0.00 4.28
N ILE A 40 -2.26 0.61 3.40
CA ILE A 40 -3.37 -0.03 2.69
C ILE A 40 -3.00 -0.25 1.22
N SER A 41 -3.55 -1.30 0.62
CA SER A 41 -3.48 -1.50 -0.82
C SER A 41 -4.46 -0.58 -1.55
N GLN A 42 -4.32 -0.47 -2.87
CA GLN A 42 -5.28 0.26 -3.71
C GLN A 42 -6.73 -0.25 -3.53
N GLN A 43 -6.88 -1.58 -3.32
CA GLN A 43 -8.16 -2.24 -3.04
C GLN A 43 -8.75 -1.89 -1.65
N GLY A 44 -7.99 -1.21 -0.80
CA GLY A 44 -8.35 -0.89 0.57
C GLY A 44 -7.98 -1.98 1.58
N LYS A 45 -7.26 -3.04 1.21
CA LYS A 45 -6.84 -4.13 2.12
C LYS A 45 -5.62 -3.73 2.96
N ILE A 46 -5.53 -4.19 4.20
CA ILE A 46 -4.37 -3.92 5.08
C ILE A 46 -3.17 -4.73 4.60
N LEU A 47 -2.03 -4.06 4.37
CA LEU A 47 -0.79 -4.72 3.97
C LEU A 47 -0.17 -5.48 5.15
N SER A 48 0.47 -6.62 4.84
CA SER A 48 1.11 -7.45 5.87
C SER A 48 2.38 -6.80 6.43
N ARG A 49 2.75 -7.16 7.67
CA ARG A 49 3.98 -6.68 8.33
C ARG A 49 5.24 -6.93 7.50
N ARG A 50 5.30 -8.04 6.75
CA ARG A 50 6.47 -8.40 5.92
C ARG A 50 6.66 -7.43 4.75
N VAL A 51 5.57 -6.93 4.20
CA VAL A 51 5.57 -5.92 3.12
C VAL A 51 5.92 -4.55 3.69
N ASN A 52 5.27 -4.16 4.79
CA ASN A 52 5.47 -2.85 5.43
C ASN A 52 6.84 -2.70 6.10
N LYS A 53 7.51 -3.81 6.46
CA LYS A 53 8.80 -3.86 7.17
C LYS A 53 8.80 -3.06 8.47
N VAL A 54 7.71 -3.15 9.24
CA VAL A 54 7.53 -2.52 10.55
C VAL A 54 7.66 -3.52 11.71
N SER A 55 7.83 -3.01 12.92
CA SER A 55 7.82 -3.84 14.13
C SER A 55 6.42 -4.43 14.39
N LEU A 56 6.34 -5.50 15.19
CA LEU A 56 5.06 -6.12 15.52
C LEU A 56 4.14 -5.15 16.29
N LYS A 57 4.72 -4.38 17.23
CA LYS A 57 4.00 -3.37 18.02
C LYS A 57 3.41 -2.29 17.11
N GLN A 58 4.21 -1.77 16.18
CA GLN A 58 3.74 -0.78 15.20
C GLN A 58 2.64 -1.35 14.32
N GLN A 59 2.78 -2.57 13.78
CA GLN A 59 1.73 -3.17 12.95
C GLN A 59 0.40 -3.31 13.72
N ARG A 60 0.42 -3.69 15.00
CA ARG A 60 -0.80 -3.76 15.83
C ARG A 60 -1.48 -2.39 15.93
N LEU A 61 -0.71 -1.34 16.21
CA LEU A 61 -1.22 0.03 16.29
C LEU A 61 -1.80 0.52 14.95
N ILE A 62 -1.10 0.27 13.84
CA ILE A 62 -1.58 0.57 12.48
C ILE A 62 -2.90 -0.15 12.20
N THR A 63 -3.01 -1.42 12.58
CA THR A 63 -4.21 -2.22 12.33
C THR A 63 -5.41 -1.66 13.11
N ILE A 64 -5.21 -1.24 14.36
CA ILE A 64 -6.24 -0.59 15.19
C ILE A 64 -6.66 0.74 14.56
N ALA A 65 -5.70 1.59 14.19
CA ALA A 65 -5.98 2.89 13.57
C ALA A 65 -6.74 2.76 12.24
N ILE A 66 -6.38 1.79 11.39
CA ILE A 66 -7.11 1.52 10.14
C ILE A 66 -8.54 1.06 10.42
N LYS A 67 -8.74 0.18 11.39
CA LYS A 67 -10.09 -0.30 11.76
C LYS A 67 -10.97 0.84 12.26
N GLN A 68 -10.43 1.71 13.12
CA GLN A 68 -11.12 2.92 13.59
C GLN A 68 -11.47 3.85 12.41
N ALA A 69 -10.51 4.13 11.53
CA ALA A 69 -10.75 4.96 10.34
C ALA A 69 -11.82 4.39 9.40
N ARG A 70 -11.94 3.06 9.28
CA ARG A 70 -12.99 2.40 8.51
C ARG A 70 -14.38 2.52 9.15
N ILE A 71 -14.47 2.39 10.47
CA ILE A 71 -15.73 2.57 11.21
C ILE A 71 -16.22 4.02 11.03
N LEU A 72 -15.30 4.99 11.08
CA LEU A 72 -15.59 6.40 10.83
C LEU A 72 -15.77 6.76 9.35
N SER A 73 -15.79 5.77 8.45
CA SER A 73 -15.91 5.96 6.99
C SER A 73 -14.85 6.89 6.35
N LEU A 74 -13.72 7.11 7.02
CA LEU A 74 -12.58 7.86 6.46
C LEU A 74 -11.86 7.05 5.36
N ILE A 75 -11.95 5.72 5.43
CA ILE A 75 -11.33 4.79 4.49
C ILE A 75 -12.35 3.71 4.11
N PRO A 76 -12.48 3.38 2.81
CA PRO A 76 -13.39 2.34 2.35
C PRO A 76 -12.92 0.94 2.75
N PHE A 77 -13.88 0.04 2.97
CA PHE A 77 -13.61 -1.38 3.19
C PHE A 77 -13.14 -2.09 1.91
N LEU A 78 -13.65 -1.67 0.76
CA LEU A 78 -13.38 -2.28 -0.53
C LEU A 78 -13.40 -1.22 -1.64
N ASN A 79 -12.33 -1.13 -2.40
CA ASN A 79 -12.25 -0.29 -3.59
C ASN A 79 -12.42 -1.15 -4.84
N ASN A 80 -13.51 -0.93 -5.56
CA ASN A 80 -13.77 -1.58 -6.83
C ASN A 80 -12.89 -0.96 -7.92
N GLU A 81 -11.68 -1.51 -8.11
CA GLU A 81 -10.72 -1.09 -9.15
C GLU A 81 -11.36 -0.97 -10.54
N LYS A 82 -12.27 -1.89 -10.87
CA LYS A 82 -13.00 -1.90 -12.14
C LYS A 82 -13.83 -0.63 -12.32
N LEU A 83 -14.58 -0.22 -11.30
CA LEU A 83 -15.39 1.00 -11.35
C LEU A 83 -14.52 2.25 -11.46
N VAL A 84 -13.38 2.28 -10.78
CA VAL A 84 -12.46 3.42 -10.85
C VAL A 84 -11.80 3.51 -12.23
N LYS A 85 -11.41 2.38 -12.83
CA LYS A 85 -10.84 2.34 -14.18
C LYS A 85 -11.86 2.75 -15.25
N MET A 86 -13.11 2.28 -15.15
CA MET A 86 -14.20 2.66 -16.06
C MET A 86 -14.46 4.18 -16.01
N LYS A 87 -14.61 4.76 -14.81
CA LYS A 87 -14.78 6.22 -14.63
C LYS A 87 -13.62 7.05 -15.20
N ARG A 88 -12.38 6.55 -15.11
CA ARG A 88 -11.20 7.21 -15.69
C ARG A 88 -11.12 7.07 -17.20
N ALA A 89 -11.56 5.95 -17.77
CA ALA A 89 -11.62 5.77 -19.22
C ALA A 89 -12.65 6.73 -19.84
N GLU A 90 -13.84 6.83 -19.25
CA GLU A 90 -14.91 7.74 -19.71
C GLU A 90 -14.49 9.22 -19.72
N SER A 91 -13.69 9.68 -18.75
CA SER A 91 -13.22 11.06 -18.73
C SER A 91 -12.19 11.36 -19.83
N THR A 92 -11.39 10.38 -20.24
CA THR A 92 -10.44 10.51 -21.37
C THR A 92 -11.13 10.54 -22.74
N ASP A 93 -12.24 9.82 -22.91
CA ASP A 93 -13.00 9.85 -24.16
C ASP A 93 -13.80 11.15 -24.33
N ARG A 94 -14.27 11.77 -23.23
CA ARG A 94 -14.89 13.10 -23.26
C ARG A 94 -13.95 14.17 -23.83
N THR A 95 -12.64 14.11 -23.55
CA THR A 95 -11.67 15.10 -24.06
C THR A 95 -11.22 14.84 -25.51
N LYS A 96 -11.24 13.58 -25.99
CA LYS A 96 -11.02 13.26 -27.42
C LYS A 96 -12.07 13.90 -28.33
N ASN A 97 -13.35 13.86 -27.94
CA ASN A 97 -14.46 14.41 -28.74
C ASN A 97 -14.42 15.94 -28.88
N PHE A 98 -13.81 16.68 -27.95
CA PHE A 98 -13.60 18.12 -28.10
C PHE A 98 -12.47 18.47 -29.09
N ARG A 99 -11.41 17.64 -29.15
CA ARG A 99 -10.28 17.84 -30.09
C ARG A 99 -10.65 17.56 -31.54
N THR A 100 -11.48 16.55 -31.80
CA THR A 100 -12.00 16.25 -33.15
C THR A 100 -12.96 17.33 -33.66
N ARG A 101 -13.77 17.94 -32.76
CA ARG A 101 -14.69 19.03 -33.10
C ARG A 101 -13.99 20.36 -33.43
N LYS A 102 -12.87 20.69 -32.76
CA LYS A 102 -12.06 21.89 -33.10
C LYS A 102 -11.32 21.77 -34.45
N LYS A 103 -10.94 20.56 -34.88
CA LYS A 103 -10.31 20.34 -36.20
C LYS A 103 -11.29 20.49 -37.37
N LYS A 104 -12.59 20.17 -37.19
CA LYS A 104 -13.62 20.35 -38.23
C LYS A 104 -14.09 21.79 -38.44
N LYS A 105 -13.85 22.71 -37.49
CA LYS A 105 -14.19 24.15 -37.60
C LYS A 105 -13.10 25.02 -38.26
N LYS A 106 -11.98 24.42 -38.68
CA LYS A 106 -10.83 25.11 -39.32
C LYS A 106 -10.68 24.76 -40.81
N LYS A 107 -11.70 24.15 -41.42
CA LYS A 107 -11.84 23.99 -42.87
C LYS A 107 -13.05 24.78 -43.32
#